data_AF-A0A1J3CP88-F1
#
_entry.id   AF-A0A1J3CP88-F1
#
_cell.length_a   1.000
_cell.length_b   1.000
_cell.length_c   1.000
_cell.angle_alpha   90.00
_cell.angle_beta   90.00
_cell.angle_gamma   90.00
#
_symmetry.space_group_name_H-M   'P 1'
#
loop_
_entity.id
_entity.type
_entity.pdbx_description
1 polymer ?
#
loop_
_entity_poly.entity_id
_entity_poly.type
_entity_poly.pdbx_seq_one_letter_code
_entity_poly.pdbx_strand_id
1 'polypeptide(L)'
;SIWVSVLTELRSLNNFLWKPSENKLKNWNSHLAQLIRDMDFLDTETQPPEDSLNLETDFNTPPALAPQCKSFKWKINVIDTDGHIEGKMVTSKDVWKLQNSKVIVHFDEDSGQPIGDSGGLLGSWLGQLSNDVNLIPINYSDWRLVSPHIKERAWEVVQSKFRFDDPMLRKDYVMGALGSRCKDVKLRLWREYKRDTQIETVQNRPDNVPEDQWRHLVHMRFTEKWKKLQERNMNNQKNNSMPH
;
A
#
# COMPACT_ATOMS: atom_id res chain seq x y z
N SER A 1 -7.35 30.31 -36.88
CA SER A 1 -6.02 30.02 -37.45
C SER A 1 -4.92 29.82 -36.41
N ILE A 2 -5.11 28.91 -35.43
CA ILE A 2 -4.00 28.35 -34.62
C ILE A 2 -4.19 26.83 -34.47
N TRP A 3 -5.45 26.34 -34.49
CA TRP A 3 -5.77 24.91 -34.43
C TRP A 3 -5.44 24.09 -35.69
N VAL A 4 -5.41 24.71 -36.88
CA VAL A 4 -5.09 23.99 -38.14
C VAL A 4 -3.58 23.74 -38.29
N SER A 5 -2.73 24.60 -37.73
CA SER A 5 -1.27 24.40 -37.78
C SER A 5 -0.80 23.27 -36.86
N VAL A 6 -1.37 23.15 -35.65
CA VAL A 6 -1.01 22.08 -34.69
C VAL A 6 -1.42 20.69 -35.20
N LEU A 7 -2.56 20.59 -35.91
CA LEU A 7 -3.02 19.34 -36.52
C LEU A 7 -2.19 18.91 -37.74
N THR A 8 -1.52 19.85 -38.41
CA THR A 8 -0.66 19.54 -39.57
C THR A 8 0.73 19.07 -39.11
N GLU A 9 1.24 19.58 -37.98
CA GLU A 9 2.50 19.12 -37.37
C GLU A 9 2.39 17.74 -36.71
N LEU A 10 1.24 17.40 -36.09
CA LEU A 10 1.01 16.06 -35.53
C LEU A 10 0.81 14.98 -36.61
N ARG A 11 0.47 15.37 -37.85
CA ARG A 11 0.35 14.44 -38.99
C ARG A 11 1.70 14.10 -39.63
N SER A 12 2.74 14.91 -39.39
CA SER A 12 4.10 14.66 -39.87
C SER A 12 4.85 13.63 -39.01
N LEU A 13 4.54 13.56 -37.71
CA LEU A 13 5.26 12.69 -36.76
C LEU A 13 4.68 11.28 -36.58
N ASN A 14 3.52 10.97 -37.17
CA ASN A 14 2.84 9.68 -36.97
C ASN A 14 3.00 8.70 -38.16
N ASN A 15 4.01 8.91 -39.01
CA ASN A 15 4.22 8.09 -40.21
C ASN A 15 5.31 7.02 -40.08
N PHE A 16 5.67 6.60 -38.86
CA PHE A 16 6.57 5.45 -38.67
C PHE A 16 5.99 4.43 -37.69
N LEU A 17 5.60 3.28 -38.27
CA LEU A 17 5.26 1.98 -37.66
C LEU A 17 4.06 1.90 -36.68
N TRP A 18 2.85 1.71 -37.23
CA TRP A 18 2.00 0.51 -37.01
C TRP A 18 0.63 0.72 -37.69
N LYS A 19 0.18 -0.20 -38.55
CA LYS A 19 -1.21 -0.26 -39.07
C LYS A 19 -1.82 -1.62 -38.73
N PRO A 20 -2.85 -1.72 -37.87
CA PRO A 20 -3.69 -2.90 -37.77
C PRO A 20 -4.86 -2.83 -38.77
N SER A 21 -5.22 -3.98 -39.36
CA SER A 21 -6.23 -4.12 -40.42
C SER A 21 -7.67 -3.87 -39.94
N GLU A 22 -8.46 -3.13 -40.73
CA GLU A 22 -9.85 -2.71 -40.49
C GLU A 22 -10.87 -3.85 -40.25
N ASN A 23 -10.52 -5.10 -40.52
CA ASN A 23 -11.43 -6.25 -40.34
C ASN A 23 -11.65 -6.67 -38.88
N LYS A 24 -10.79 -6.27 -37.92
CA LYS A 24 -11.00 -6.61 -36.48
C LYS A 24 -11.99 -5.68 -35.76
N LEU A 25 -12.14 -4.43 -36.22
CA LEU A 25 -13.04 -3.45 -35.62
C LEU A 25 -14.52 -3.70 -35.98
N LYS A 26 -14.79 -4.22 -37.19
CA LYS A 26 -16.17 -4.54 -37.63
C LYS A 26 -16.78 -5.73 -36.87
N ASN A 27 -15.95 -6.71 -36.48
CA ASN A 27 -16.43 -7.93 -35.83
C ASN A 27 -16.80 -7.72 -34.34
N TRP A 28 -16.15 -6.77 -33.67
CA TRP A 28 -16.44 -6.41 -32.28
C TRP A 28 -17.76 -5.62 -32.13
N ASN A 29 -18.03 -4.70 -33.04
CA ASN A 29 -19.24 -3.87 -32.98
C ASN A 29 -20.53 -4.67 -33.31
N SER A 30 -20.42 -5.74 -34.10
CA SER A 30 -21.53 -6.65 -34.38
C SER A 30 -21.96 -7.45 -33.14
N HIS A 31 -21.00 -7.98 -32.38
CA HIS A 31 -21.26 -8.77 -31.17
C HIS A 31 -21.90 -7.95 -30.05
N LEU A 32 -21.47 -6.69 -29.86
CA LEU A 32 -22.06 -5.79 -28.86
C LEU A 32 -23.48 -5.34 -29.23
N ALA A 33 -23.77 -5.17 -30.52
CA ALA A 33 -25.12 -4.83 -30.99
C ALA A 33 -26.10 -6.02 -30.94
N GLN A 34 -25.62 -7.25 -30.78
CA GLN A 34 -26.46 -8.43 -30.55
C GLN A 34 -26.80 -8.56 -29.06
N LEU A 35 -25.81 -8.40 -28.18
CA LEU A 35 -25.99 -8.48 -26.72
C LEU A 35 -26.89 -7.38 -26.14
N ILE A 36 -26.95 -6.20 -26.78
CA ILE A 36 -27.84 -5.11 -26.38
C ILE A 36 -29.30 -5.35 -26.85
N ARG A 37 -29.51 -6.13 -27.91
CA ARG A 37 -30.85 -6.50 -28.40
C ARG A 37 -31.52 -7.60 -27.57
N ASP A 38 -30.72 -8.44 -26.94
CA ASP A 38 -31.19 -9.58 -26.15
C ASP A 38 -31.58 -9.20 -24.70
N MET A 39 -31.35 -7.94 -24.28
CA MET A 39 -31.69 -7.41 -22.94
C MET A 39 -33.01 -6.62 -22.85
N ASP A 40 -33.75 -6.44 -23.96
CA ASP A 40 -34.97 -5.62 -24.02
C ASP A 40 -36.28 -6.44 -24.17
N PHE A 41 -36.32 -7.67 -23.68
CA PHE A 41 -37.56 -8.47 -23.70
C PHE A 41 -37.76 -9.28 -22.42
N LEU A 42 -38.41 -8.68 -21.41
CA LEU A 42 -39.65 -9.18 -20.78
C LEU A 42 -40.05 -8.26 -19.59
N ASP A 43 -40.98 -7.34 -19.83
CA ASP A 43 -41.90 -6.84 -18.78
C ASP A 43 -43.23 -7.60 -18.95
N THR A 44 -43.83 -8.13 -17.88
CA THR A 44 -45.29 -8.21 -17.59
C THR A 44 -45.63 -9.11 -16.37
N GLU A 45 -46.25 -8.48 -15.36
CA GLU A 45 -47.30 -8.91 -14.38
C GLU A 45 -47.09 -9.95 -13.23
N THR A 46 -47.05 -9.42 -11.99
CA THR A 46 -48.05 -9.48 -10.87
C THR A 46 -48.66 -10.81 -10.28
N GLN A 47 -48.32 -11.06 -8.99
CA GLN A 47 -49.07 -11.64 -7.81
C GLN A 47 -49.02 -13.18 -7.42
N PRO A 48 -49.17 -13.52 -6.10
CA PRO A 48 -48.51 -14.64 -5.36
C PRO A 48 -49.46 -15.83 -4.97
N PRO A 49 -49.02 -16.90 -4.25
CA PRO A 49 -49.07 -16.92 -2.76
C PRO A 49 -48.00 -17.77 -2.00
N GLU A 50 -47.86 -17.42 -0.72
CA GLU A 50 -47.55 -18.17 0.52
C GLU A 50 -46.78 -19.52 0.49
N ASP A 51 -45.68 -19.60 1.26
CA ASP A 51 -45.70 -20.37 2.51
C ASP A 51 -44.55 -20.00 3.45
N SER A 52 -44.90 -19.89 4.73
CA SER A 52 -44.08 -19.39 5.83
C SER A 52 -43.27 -20.50 6.49
N LEU A 53 -42.02 -20.21 6.90
CA LEU A 53 -41.47 -20.72 8.15
C LEU A 53 -40.58 -19.66 8.81
N ASN A 54 -41.05 -19.20 9.97
CA ASN A 54 -40.40 -18.26 10.86
C ASN A 54 -39.10 -18.85 11.44
N LEU A 55 -38.03 -18.06 11.43
CA LEU A 55 -36.98 -18.14 12.45
C LEU A 55 -36.60 -16.72 12.84
N GLU A 56 -37.24 -16.23 13.90
CA GLU A 56 -36.84 -15.01 14.58
C GLU A 56 -35.44 -15.20 15.17
N THR A 57 -34.46 -14.44 14.67
CA THR A 57 -33.19 -14.23 15.38
C THR A 57 -33.12 -12.78 15.83
N ASP A 58 -33.22 -12.62 17.15
CA ASP A 58 -33.05 -11.40 17.92
C ASP A 58 -31.86 -10.54 17.46
N PHE A 59 -32.14 -9.33 16.99
CA PHE A 59 -31.16 -8.31 16.59
C PHE A 59 -30.52 -7.56 17.78
N ASN A 60 -30.61 -8.09 19.00
CA ASN A 60 -30.10 -7.44 20.21
C ASN A 60 -28.79 -8.02 20.75
N THR A 61 -28.05 -8.79 19.95
CA THR A 61 -26.71 -9.24 20.33
C THR A 61 -25.65 -8.40 19.60
N PRO A 62 -24.82 -7.60 20.31
CA PRO A 62 -23.68 -6.94 19.70
C PRO A 62 -22.80 -7.99 19.00
N PRO A 63 -22.29 -7.75 17.78
CA PRO A 63 -21.36 -8.68 17.15
C PRO A 63 -20.23 -8.99 18.11
N ALA A 64 -19.99 -10.28 18.38
CA ALA A 64 -18.87 -10.71 19.20
C ALA A 64 -17.62 -10.03 18.66
N LEU A 65 -16.96 -9.23 19.52
CA LEU A 65 -15.68 -8.60 19.22
C LEU A 65 -14.78 -9.64 18.57
N ALA A 66 -14.22 -9.30 17.41
CA ALA A 66 -13.43 -10.21 16.59
C ALA A 66 -12.49 -11.04 17.50
N PRO A 67 -12.49 -12.38 17.36
CA PRO A 67 -11.56 -13.22 18.13
C PRO A 67 -10.18 -12.62 17.99
N GLN A 68 -9.52 -12.35 19.12
CA GLN A 68 -8.19 -11.75 19.16
C GLN A 68 -7.32 -12.46 18.10
N CYS A 69 -6.85 -11.72 17.09
CA CYS A 69 -6.10 -12.30 15.97
C CYS A 69 -5.01 -13.20 16.52
N LYS A 70 -5.16 -14.53 16.36
CA LYS A 70 -4.10 -15.49 16.67
C LYS A 70 -2.86 -14.99 15.93
N SER A 71 -1.84 -14.57 16.68
CA SER A 71 -0.65 -13.96 16.09
C SER A 71 -0.06 -14.96 15.10
N PHE A 72 -0.09 -14.62 13.81
CA PHE A 72 0.48 -15.48 12.77
C PHE A 72 1.96 -15.71 13.09
N LYS A 73 2.36 -16.98 13.12
CA LYS A 73 3.75 -17.39 13.40
C LYS A 73 4.39 -17.80 12.09
N TRP A 74 5.57 -17.28 11.83
CA TRP A 74 6.37 -17.55 10.64
C TRP A 74 7.41 -18.62 10.96
N LYS A 75 7.61 -19.59 10.06
CA LYS A 75 8.68 -20.58 10.20
C LYS A 75 9.98 -19.99 9.64
N ILE A 76 10.91 -19.64 10.51
CA ILE A 76 12.13 -18.93 10.12
C ILE A 76 13.38 -19.55 10.72
N ASN A 77 14.52 -19.28 10.09
CA ASN A 77 15.82 -19.62 10.62
C ASN A 77 16.39 -18.42 11.39
N VAL A 78 16.86 -18.68 12.60
CA VAL A 78 17.52 -17.69 13.46
C VAL A 78 18.98 -18.11 13.62
N ILE A 79 19.90 -17.16 13.48
CA ILE A 79 21.33 -17.36 13.72
C ILE A 79 21.73 -16.69 15.03
N ASP A 80 22.33 -17.45 15.94
CA ASP A 80 22.89 -16.95 17.19
C ASP A 80 24.30 -16.36 16.99
N THR A 81 24.82 -15.66 18.01
CA THR A 81 26.19 -15.11 17.99
C THR A 81 27.26 -16.17 17.75
N ASP A 82 27.01 -17.41 18.17
CA ASP A 82 27.93 -18.54 18.03
C ASP A 82 27.85 -19.19 16.63
N GLY A 83 27.01 -18.66 15.74
CA GLY A 83 26.80 -19.19 14.39
C GLY A 83 25.85 -20.39 14.33
N HIS A 84 25.25 -20.79 15.45
CA HIS A 84 24.23 -21.83 15.47
C HIS A 84 22.96 -21.36 14.75
N ILE A 85 22.45 -22.16 13.82
CA ILE A 85 21.23 -21.87 13.07
C ILE A 85 20.12 -22.78 13.60
N GLU A 86 19.07 -22.18 14.13
CA GLU A 86 17.91 -22.89 14.65
C GLU A 86 16.63 -22.45 13.94
N GLY A 87 15.82 -23.42 13.51
CA GLY A 87 14.49 -23.16 12.95
C GLY A 87 13.47 -22.92 14.06
N LYS A 88 12.81 -21.75 14.08
CA LYS A 88 11.81 -21.38 15.09
C LYS A 88 10.54 -20.82 14.47
N MET A 89 9.44 -20.96 15.20
CA MET A 89 8.17 -20.30 14.88
C MET A 89 8.12 -18.95 15.60
N VAL A 90 8.24 -17.85 14.87
CA VAL A 90 8.43 -16.50 15.44
C VAL A 90 7.37 -15.55 14.93
N THR A 91 6.88 -14.65 15.79
CA THR A 91 6.01 -13.54 15.38
C THR A 91 6.85 -12.26 15.20
N SER A 92 6.36 -11.29 14.44
CA SER A 92 7.06 -9.99 14.31
C SER A 92 7.27 -9.30 15.66
N LYS A 93 6.37 -9.52 16.64
CA LYS A 93 6.55 -8.98 17.99
C LYS A 93 7.72 -9.63 18.74
N ASP A 94 7.95 -10.92 18.52
CA ASP A 94 9.02 -11.66 19.19
C ASP A 94 10.40 -11.28 18.64
N VAL A 95 10.49 -10.87 17.37
CA VAL A 95 11.73 -10.35 16.77
C VAL A 95 12.32 -9.19 17.58
N TRP A 96 11.48 -8.31 18.15
CA TRP A 96 11.97 -7.22 19.00
C TRP A 96 12.70 -7.71 20.25
N LYS A 97 12.32 -8.87 20.78
CA LYS A 97 12.89 -9.46 22.00
C LYS A 97 14.19 -10.23 21.76
N LEU A 98 14.56 -10.49 20.50
CA LEU A 98 15.82 -11.14 20.17
C LEU A 98 17.00 -10.23 20.52
N GLN A 99 17.95 -10.71 21.31
CA GLN A 99 19.13 -9.95 21.73
C GLN A 99 20.41 -10.48 21.08
N ASN A 100 20.67 -11.78 21.24
CA ASN A 100 21.90 -12.43 20.78
C ASN A 100 21.66 -13.29 19.52
N SER A 101 20.56 -13.02 18.83
CA SER A 101 20.13 -13.82 17.68
C SER A 101 19.52 -12.93 16.62
N LYS A 102 19.72 -13.29 15.35
CA LYS A 102 19.20 -12.56 14.20
C LYS A 102 18.38 -13.47 13.31
N VAL A 103 17.31 -12.95 12.74
CA VAL A 103 16.50 -13.65 11.75
C VAL A 103 17.26 -13.65 10.42
N ILE A 104 17.49 -14.83 9.85
CA ILE A 104 18.04 -14.95 8.50
C ILE A 104 16.93 -14.63 7.51
N VAL A 105 17.17 -13.66 6.63
CA VAL A 105 16.25 -13.34 5.53
C VAL A 105 16.80 -13.94 4.25
N HIS A 106 16.00 -14.78 3.62
CA HIS A 106 16.32 -15.37 2.33
C HIS A 106 15.85 -14.43 1.22
N PHE A 107 16.73 -14.15 0.28
CA PHE A 107 16.44 -13.36 -0.91
C PHE A 107 16.60 -14.22 -2.15
N ASP A 108 15.74 -13.97 -3.12
CA ASP A 108 15.89 -14.50 -4.47
C ASP A 108 17.05 -13.79 -5.18
N GLU A 109 17.91 -14.57 -5.84
CA GLU A 109 19.10 -14.05 -6.53
C GLU A 109 18.70 -13.23 -7.76
N ASP A 110 17.68 -13.66 -8.50
CA ASP A 110 17.26 -13.03 -9.76
C ASP A 110 16.46 -11.74 -9.55
N SER A 111 15.45 -11.77 -8.68
CA SER A 111 14.56 -10.63 -8.43
C SER A 111 15.07 -9.68 -7.35
N GLY A 112 16.00 -10.12 -6.51
CA GLY A 112 16.50 -9.35 -5.38
C GLY A 112 15.47 -9.14 -4.26
N GLN A 113 14.37 -9.91 -4.26
CA GLN A 113 13.27 -9.78 -3.29
C GLN A 113 13.35 -10.87 -2.22
N PRO A 114 12.88 -10.58 -0.99
CA PRO A 114 12.86 -11.57 0.07
C PRO A 114 11.79 -12.62 -0.20
N ILE A 115 12.12 -13.89 0.06
CA ILE A 115 11.28 -15.03 -0.25
C ILE A 115 10.79 -15.77 0.99
N GLY A 116 9.65 -16.43 0.83
CA GLY A 116 9.02 -17.28 1.85
C GLY A 116 8.67 -16.54 3.14
N ASP A 117 8.60 -17.32 4.23
CA ASP A 117 8.18 -16.84 5.55
C ASP A 117 9.10 -15.75 6.11
N SER A 118 10.40 -15.79 5.78
CA SER A 118 11.36 -14.79 6.22
C SER A 118 11.07 -13.39 5.64
N GLY A 119 10.64 -13.33 4.38
CA GLY A 119 10.24 -12.08 3.72
C GLY A 119 8.93 -11.53 4.25
N GLY A 120 7.94 -12.40 4.49
CA GLY A 120 6.68 -12.02 5.12
C GLY A 120 6.89 -11.47 6.53
N LEU A 121 7.72 -12.13 7.34
CA LEU A 121 8.10 -11.69 8.68
C LEU A 121 8.81 -10.33 8.64
N LEU A 122 9.79 -10.16 7.74
CA LEU A 122 10.50 -8.89 7.55
C LEU A 122 9.51 -7.77 7.19
N GLY A 123 8.64 -7.99 6.21
CA GLY A 123 7.65 -6.99 5.78
C GLY A 123 6.69 -6.59 6.91
N SER A 124 6.26 -7.55 7.73
CA SER A 124 5.41 -7.30 8.89
C SER A 124 6.15 -6.53 10.00
N TRP A 125 7.40 -6.89 10.28
CA TRP A 125 8.24 -6.20 11.25
C TRP A 125 8.61 -4.77 10.81
N LEU A 126 8.92 -4.54 9.52
CA LEU A 126 9.12 -3.20 8.96
C LEU A 126 7.86 -2.34 9.10
N GLY A 127 6.68 -2.96 8.95
CA GLY A 127 5.41 -2.30 9.25
C GLY A 127 5.33 -1.85 10.71
N GLN A 128 5.79 -2.65 11.67
CA GLN A 128 5.87 -2.25 13.08
C GLN A 128 6.87 -1.11 13.29
N LEU A 129 8.09 -1.24 12.74
CA LEU A 129 9.14 -0.22 12.80
C LEU A 129 8.66 1.13 12.26
N SER A 130 7.90 1.14 11.17
CA SER A 130 7.37 2.39 10.59
C SER A 130 6.40 3.17 11.49
N ASN A 131 5.87 2.56 12.55
CA ASN A 131 5.02 3.26 13.53
C ASN A 131 5.84 4.00 14.59
N ASP A 132 7.15 3.77 14.68
CA ASP A 132 8.02 4.50 15.59
C ASP A 132 8.33 5.88 15.01
N VAL A 133 7.45 6.84 15.32
CA VAL A 133 7.54 8.23 14.85
C VAL A 133 8.67 9.03 15.52
N ASN A 134 9.27 8.48 16.58
CA ASN A 134 10.45 9.08 17.21
C ASN A 134 11.72 8.70 16.45
N LEU A 135 11.79 7.45 15.97
CA LEU A 135 12.87 7.00 15.11
C LEU A 135 12.74 7.54 13.68
N ILE A 136 11.52 7.47 13.12
CA ILE A 136 11.22 7.86 11.73
C ILE A 136 10.16 8.97 11.75
N PRO A 137 10.59 10.25 11.74
CA PRO A 137 9.69 11.40 11.83
C PRO A 137 8.66 11.43 10.70
N ILE A 138 7.47 11.96 10.92
CA ILE A 138 6.42 12.06 9.87
C ILE A 138 6.43 13.38 9.11
N ASN A 139 7.30 14.32 9.49
CA ASN A 139 7.35 15.71 9.02
C ASN A 139 8.05 15.90 7.66
N TYR A 140 8.20 14.84 6.85
CA TYR A 140 8.76 14.91 5.50
C TYR A 140 7.71 14.67 4.43
N SER A 141 7.89 15.26 3.25
CA SER A 141 7.00 15.08 2.10
C SER A 141 7.19 13.72 1.43
N ASP A 142 8.43 13.40 1.05
CA ASP A 142 8.83 12.20 0.32
C ASP A 142 9.94 11.44 1.08
N TRP A 143 9.87 10.11 1.10
CA TRP A 143 10.90 9.24 1.68
C TRP A 143 12.31 9.50 1.12
N ARG A 144 12.37 9.92 -0.16
CA ARG A 144 13.63 10.30 -0.82
C ARG A 144 14.33 11.47 -0.11
N LEU A 145 13.57 12.36 0.53
CA LEU A 145 14.08 13.55 1.22
C LEU A 145 14.40 13.31 2.71
N VAL A 146 14.11 12.12 3.25
CA VAL A 146 14.47 11.80 4.63
C VAL A 146 16.00 11.82 4.76
N SER A 147 16.48 12.51 5.80
CA SER A 147 17.91 12.68 6.08
C SER A 147 18.65 11.33 6.07
N PRO A 148 19.84 11.25 5.44
CA PRO A 148 20.66 10.04 5.45
C PRO A 148 20.92 9.50 6.85
N HIS A 149 21.11 10.37 7.85
CA HIS A 149 21.31 9.97 9.25
C HIS A 149 20.10 9.21 9.84
N ILE A 150 18.88 9.59 9.48
CA ILE A 150 17.67 8.88 9.94
C ILE A 150 17.59 7.51 9.25
N LYS A 151 17.89 7.46 7.95
CA LYS A 151 17.93 6.20 7.20
C LYS A 151 18.99 5.25 7.74
N GLU A 152 20.16 5.76 8.11
CA GLU A 152 21.23 4.95 8.68
C GLU A 152 20.84 4.38 10.04
N ARG A 153 20.31 5.21 10.94
CA ARG A 153 19.80 4.71 12.24
C ARG A 153 18.71 3.65 12.08
N ALA A 154 17.76 3.88 11.17
CA ALA A 154 16.74 2.88 10.88
C ALA A 154 17.35 1.57 10.32
N TRP A 155 18.36 1.68 9.47
CA TRP A 155 19.09 0.53 8.94
C TRP A 155 19.88 -0.23 10.02
N GLU A 156 20.52 0.47 10.96
CA GLU A 156 21.17 -0.14 12.13
C GLU A 156 20.18 -0.95 12.97
N VAL A 157 18.97 -0.41 13.20
CA VAL A 157 17.91 -1.13 13.93
C VAL A 157 17.49 -2.38 13.18
N VAL A 158 17.34 -2.32 11.85
CA VAL A 158 17.06 -3.50 11.01
C VAL A 158 18.19 -4.53 11.13
N GLN A 159 19.45 -4.13 10.95
CA GLN A 159 20.61 -5.03 11.02
C GLN A 159 20.85 -5.61 12.41
N SER A 160 20.33 -4.97 13.46
CA SER A 160 20.38 -5.53 14.82
C SER A 160 19.51 -6.78 14.96
N LYS A 161 18.44 -6.91 14.16
CA LYS A 161 17.46 -8.01 14.24
C LYS A 161 17.52 -8.99 13.09
N PHE A 162 18.00 -8.56 11.92
CA PHE A 162 18.04 -9.36 10.71
C PHE A 162 19.46 -9.57 10.20
N ARG A 163 19.70 -10.76 9.65
CA ARG A 163 20.92 -11.12 8.93
C ARG A 163 20.58 -11.20 7.44
N PHE A 164 21.32 -10.43 6.66
CA PHE A 164 21.28 -10.43 5.21
C PHE A 164 22.52 -11.13 4.66
N ASP A 165 22.38 -11.74 3.49
CA ASP A 165 23.46 -12.35 2.70
C ASP A 165 24.45 -11.29 2.23
N ASP A 166 23.95 -10.25 1.57
CA ASP A 166 24.69 -9.05 1.18
C ASP A 166 23.95 -7.80 1.70
N PRO A 167 24.33 -7.28 2.87
CA PRO A 167 23.67 -6.11 3.45
C PRO A 167 23.66 -4.88 2.53
N MET A 168 24.68 -4.69 1.68
CA MET A 168 24.77 -3.52 0.81
C MET A 168 23.78 -3.64 -0.36
N LEU A 169 23.72 -4.82 -0.98
CA LEU A 169 22.77 -5.11 -2.05
C LEU A 169 21.32 -5.08 -1.57
N ARG A 170 21.05 -5.62 -0.37
CA ARG A 170 19.68 -5.72 0.17
C ARG A 170 19.17 -4.40 0.78
N LYS A 171 20.06 -3.47 1.14
CA LYS A 171 19.69 -2.21 1.83
C LYS A 171 18.66 -1.41 1.04
N ASP A 172 18.86 -1.21 -0.25
CA ASP A 172 17.96 -0.38 -1.06
C ASP A 172 16.53 -0.94 -1.12
N TYR A 173 16.40 -2.26 -1.26
CA TYR A 173 15.10 -2.92 -1.21
C TYR A 173 14.43 -2.72 0.16
N VAL A 174 15.14 -3.04 1.24
CA VAL A 174 14.59 -3.02 2.60
C VAL A 174 14.19 -1.59 3.01
N MET A 175 15.04 -0.61 2.69
CA MET A 175 14.77 0.80 2.96
C MET A 175 13.67 1.35 2.07
N GLY A 176 13.53 0.85 0.83
CA GLY A 176 12.40 1.15 -0.04
C GLY A 176 11.08 0.61 0.52
N ALA A 177 11.06 -0.64 0.97
CA ALA A 177 9.91 -1.26 1.62
C ALA A 177 9.52 -0.51 2.91
N LEU A 178 10.49 -0.15 3.74
CA LEU A 178 10.27 0.67 4.94
C LEU A 178 9.66 2.03 4.59
N GLY A 179 10.18 2.71 3.56
CA GLY A 179 9.64 3.98 3.09
C GLY A 179 8.19 3.89 2.63
N SER A 180 7.83 2.79 1.96
CA SER A 180 6.45 2.49 1.59
C SER A 180 5.55 2.34 2.83
N ARG A 181 6.00 1.59 3.85
CA ARG A 181 5.25 1.45 5.11
C ARG A 181 5.09 2.77 5.85
N CYS A 182 6.12 3.62 5.87
CA CYS A 182 6.01 4.95 6.48
C CYS A 182 5.01 5.84 5.73
N LYS A 183 4.90 5.72 4.39
CA LYS A 183 3.86 6.39 3.60
C LYS A 183 2.45 5.90 4.01
N ASP A 184 2.28 4.59 4.21
CA ASP A 184 1.02 4.00 4.67
C ASP A 184 0.63 4.52 6.06
N VAL A 185 1.59 4.60 6.99
CA VAL A 185 1.38 5.18 8.33
C VAL A 185 0.91 6.63 8.24
N LYS A 186 1.61 7.47 7.46
CA LYS A 186 1.18 8.88 7.25
C LYS A 186 -0.21 8.98 6.64
N LEU A 187 -0.55 8.08 5.71
CA LEU A 187 -1.88 8.05 5.08
C LEU A 187 -2.97 7.60 6.05
N ARG A 188 -2.68 6.64 6.94
CA ARG A 188 -3.61 6.19 7.98
C ARG A 188 -3.86 7.31 8.99
N LEU A 189 -2.80 7.92 9.52
CA LEU A 189 -2.90 9.07 10.42
C LEU A 189 -3.71 10.21 9.79
N TRP A 190 -3.48 10.50 8.51
CA TRP A 190 -4.26 11.52 7.83
C TRP A 190 -5.74 11.17 7.73
N ARG A 191 -6.09 9.93 7.39
CA ARG A 191 -7.49 9.50 7.27
C ARG A 191 -8.24 9.53 8.60
N GLU A 192 -7.59 9.11 9.68
CA GLU A 192 -8.21 9.00 11.00
C GLU A 192 -8.32 10.36 11.70
N TYR A 193 -7.35 11.25 11.51
CA TYR A 193 -7.23 12.46 12.32
C TYR A 193 -7.50 13.77 11.56
N LYS A 194 -7.62 13.75 10.23
CA LYS A 194 -8.01 14.96 9.46
C LYS A 194 -9.41 15.43 9.85
N ARG A 195 -9.54 16.73 10.09
CA ARG A 195 -10.81 17.45 10.27
C ARG A 195 -11.03 18.44 9.13
N ASP A 196 -12.12 19.20 9.17
CA ASP A 196 -12.48 20.07 8.04
C ASP A 196 -11.58 21.29 7.95
N THR A 197 -11.19 21.84 9.09
CA THR A 197 -10.26 22.97 9.15
C THR A 197 -8.85 22.53 9.52
N GLN A 198 -7.88 23.37 9.13
CA GLN A 198 -6.48 23.20 9.52
C GLN A 198 -6.32 23.25 11.04
N ILE A 199 -7.01 24.19 11.69
CA ILE A 199 -6.94 24.42 13.14
C ILE A 199 -7.47 23.18 13.87
N GLU A 200 -8.67 22.69 13.51
CA GLU A 200 -9.23 21.48 14.11
C GLU A 200 -8.34 20.25 13.88
N THR A 201 -7.74 20.13 12.70
CA THR A 201 -6.83 19.01 12.41
C THR A 201 -5.58 19.08 13.27
N VAL A 202 -5.00 20.27 13.48
CA VAL A 202 -3.85 20.45 14.38
C VAL A 202 -4.22 20.07 15.82
N GLN A 203 -5.42 20.42 16.29
CA GLN A 203 -5.89 20.10 17.64
C GLN A 203 -6.24 18.61 17.79
N ASN A 204 -6.75 17.96 16.74
CA ASN A 204 -7.06 16.54 16.72
C ASN A 204 -5.79 15.69 16.48
N ARG A 205 -4.73 15.94 17.26
CA ARG A 205 -3.45 15.25 17.16
C ARG A 205 -3.52 13.85 17.80
N PRO A 206 -2.94 12.81 17.19
CA PRO A 206 -2.73 11.52 17.84
C PRO A 206 -1.76 11.63 19.03
N ASP A 207 -2.07 10.98 20.16
CA ASP A 207 -1.25 11.05 21.38
C ASP A 207 0.20 10.57 21.16
N ASN A 208 0.37 9.57 20.30
CA ASN A 208 1.67 8.97 20.00
C ASN A 208 2.53 9.77 19.02
N VAL A 209 2.05 10.92 18.52
CA VAL A 209 2.76 11.73 17.51
C VAL A 209 3.22 13.06 18.14
N PRO A 210 4.52 13.41 18.04
CA PRO A 210 5.02 14.70 18.52
C PRO A 210 4.30 15.90 17.88
N GLU A 211 4.04 16.94 18.67
CA GLU A 211 3.23 18.10 18.25
C GLU A 211 3.84 18.85 17.06
N ASP A 212 5.15 19.07 17.09
CA ASP A 212 5.91 19.73 16.03
C ASP A 212 5.78 18.97 14.70
N GLN A 213 5.91 17.64 14.75
CA GLN A 213 5.80 16.79 13.57
C GLN A 213 4.38 16.79 13.01
N TRP A 214 3.37 16.70 13.87
CA TRP A 214 1.96 16.75 13.45
C TRP A 214 1.61 18.10 12.83
N ARG A 215 1.96 19.21 13.51
CA ARG A 215 1.73 20.56 12.98
C ARG A 215 2.37 20.73 11.63
N HIS A 216 3.61 20.30 11.44
CA HIS A 216 4.29 20.40 10.15
C HIS A 216 3.57 19.60 9.05
N LEU A 217 3.20 18.34 9.33
CA LEU A 217 2.47 17.49 8.39
C LEU A 217 1.13 18.12 7.97
N VAL A 218 0.38 18.67 8.93
CA VAL A 218 -0.91 19.32 8.67
C VAL A 218 -0.72 20.59 7.83
N HIS A 219 0.18 21.48 8.22
CA HIS A 219 0.47 22.69 7.43
C HIS A 219 0.87 22.34 6.00
N MET A 220 1.77 21.38 5.85
CA MET A 220 2.22 20.90 4.55
C MET A 220 1.03 20.40 3.69
N ARG A 221 0.16 19.53 4.22
CA ARG A 221 -0.95 18.94 3.46
C ARG A 221 -2.09 19.89 3.14
N PHE A 222 -2.30 20.95 3.92
CA PHE A 222 -3.29 21.98 3.62
C PHE A 222 -2.82 22.99 2.55
N THR A 223 -1.56 22.94 2.11
CA THR A 223 -1.07 23.81 1.02
C THR A 223 -1.68 23.46 -0.35
N GLU A 224 -1.84 24.49 -1.18
CA GLU A 224 -2.36 24.36 -2.54
C GLU A 224 -1.50 23.44 -3.43
N LYS A 225 -0.18 23.42 -3.20
CA LYS A 225 0.75 22.53 -3.90
C LYS A 225 0.41 21.06 -3.66
N TRP A 226 0.04 20.71 -2.43
CA TRP A 226 -0.34 19.33 -2.08
C TRP A 226 -1.70 18.94 -2.64
N LYS A 227 -2.68 19.85 -2.65
CA LYS A 227 -3.98 19.62 -3.30
C LYS A 227 -3.81 19.30 -4.79
N LYS A 228 -3.02 20.11 -5.51
CA LYS A 228 -2.72 19.89 -6.93
C LYS A 228 -1.98 18.58 -7.18
N LEU A 229 -1.05 18.20 -6.30
CA LEU A 229 -0.36 16.92 -6.41
C LEU A 229 -1.31 15.73 -6.21
N GLN A 230 -2.22 15.82 -5.23
CA GLN A 230 -3.22 14.80 -4.97
C GLN A 230 -4.21 14.65 -6.13
N GLU A 231 -4.67 15.76 -6.71
CA GLU A 231 -5.57 15.76 -7.86
C GLU A 231 -4.91 15.09 -9.09
N ARG A 232 -3.65 15.43 -9.38
CA ARG A 232 -2.87 14.78 -10.45
C ARG A 232 -2.72 13.28 -10.20
N ASN A 233 -2.37 12.87 -8.98
CA ASN A 233 -2.20 11.46 -8.65
C ASN A 233 -3.52 10.68 -8.77
N MET A 234 -4.64 11.28 -8.36
CA MET A 234 -5.98 10.69 -8.50
C MET A 234 -6.38 10.56 -9.97
N ASN A 235 -6.10 11.57 -10.81
CA ASN A 235 -6.35 11.51 -12.25
C ASN A 235 -5.48 10.45 -12.92
N ASN A 236 -4.20 10.36 -12.57
CA ASN A 236 -3.31 9.31 -13.06
C ASN A 236 -3.78 7.93 -12.65
N GLN A 237 -4.27 7.74 -11.42
CA GLN A 237 -4.81 6.46 -10.95
C GLN A 237 -6.09 6.06 -11.69
N LYS A 238 -7.01 7.00 -11.95
CA LYS A 238 -8.23 6.75 -12.76
C LYS A 238 -7.90 6.38 -14.20
N ASN A 239 -6.83 6.94 -14.75
CA ASN A 239 -6.39 6.68 -16.12
C ASN A 239 -5.53 5.42 -16.24
N ASN A 240 -5.07 4.82 -15.12
CA ASN A 240 -4.26 3.61 -15.14
C ASN A 240 -5.18 2.37 -15.23
N SER A 241 -5.63 2.07 -16.44
CA SER A 241 -6.44 0.88 -16.76
C SER A 241 -5.54 -0.34 -16.93
N MET A 242 -5.00 -0.89 -15.85
CA MET A 242 -4.42 -2.24 -15.84
C MET A 242 -4.98 -3.01 -14.64
N PRO A 243 -5.80 -4.06 -14.85
CA PRO A 243 -6.13 -5.00 -13.79
C PRO A 243 -4.89 -5.83 -13.48
N HIS A 244 -4.60 -6.00 -12.18
CA HIS A 244 -3.63 -6.98 -11.69
C HIS A 244 -4.22 -8.38 -11.71
#